data_AF-A0A183FA95-F1
#
_entry.id   AF-A0A183FA95-F1
#
_cell.length_a   1.000
_cell.length_b   1.000
_cell.length_c   1.000
_cell.angle_alpha   90.00
_cell.angle_beta   90.00
_cell.angle_gamma   90.00
#
_symmetry.space_group_name_H-M   'P 1'
#
loop_
_entity.id
_entity.type
_entity.pdbx_description
1 polymer ?
#
loop_
_entity_poly.entity_id
_entity_poly.type
_entity_poly.pdbx_seq_one_letter_code
_entity_poly.pdbx_strand_id
1 'polypeptide(L)'
;MPSITTCEANLTKAFTALAVAKGKIHASLITPVDASDSNQPQILDARRLNIQAAIADLTSAIRTVQKRRQVFLSTVEASADQEADNAAYENYMQETPVNDAVVEAESILSTLNHSLDEVQLLIERCRLAQLSEMTHSSNAGTEASASLETTASHTSQQQILTAPQSPLQAQLSLNSTISAATAIPPPQLPYCTTIQLSKYKLKPFDDDITQFQRFWGAFQLAVHNNPNIPPLEKYYICKVY
;
A
#
# COMPACT_ATOMS: atom_id res chain seq x y z
N MET A 1 -42.02 -12.54 21.96
CA MET A 1 -40.88 -12.94 21.11
C MET A 1 -41.31 -12.88 19.66
N PRO A 2 -40.41 -12.60 18.69
CA PRO A 2 -40.74 -12.72 17.27
C PRO A 2 -41.14 -14.18 16.94
N SER A 3 -42.03 -14.39 15.97
CA SER A 3 -42.33 -15.74 15.47
C SER A 3 -41.24 -16.24 14.53
N ILE A 4 -41.15 -17.56 14.33
CA ILE A 4 -40.22 -18.17 13.36
C ILE A 4 -40.35 -17.56 11.96
N THR A 5 -41.58 -17.41 11.45
CA THR A 5 -41.85 -16.77 10.15
C THR A 5 -41.34 -15.32 10.10
N THR A 6 -41.38 -14.60 11.23
CA THR A 6 -40.81 -13.24 11.32
C THR A 6 -39.28 -13.29 11.30
N CYS A 7 -38.67 -14.27 11.97
CA CYS A 7 -37.22 -14.46 11.96
C CYS A 7 -36.70 -14.81 10.57
N GLU A 8 -37.39 -15.70 9.87
CA GLU A 8 -37.14 -16.08 8.48
C GLU A 8 -37.17 -14.85 7.57
N ALA A 9 -38.28 -14.11 7.51
CA ALA A 9 -38.41 -12.93 6.67
C ALA A 9 -37.34 -11.86 6.96
N ASN A 10 -36.98 -11.68 8.23
CA ASN A 10 -35.92 -10.75 8.63
C ASN A 10 -34.53 -11.22 8.18
N LEU A 11 -34.26 -12.51 8.23
CA LEU A 11 -32.99 -13.09 7.76
C LEU A 11 -32.91 -13.02 6.24
N THR A 12 -33.99 -13.32 5.51
CA THR A 12 -34.07 -13.16 4.05
C THR A 12 -33.80 -11.71 3.66
N LYS A 13 -34.43 -10.74 4.33
CA LYS A 13 -34.19 -9.32 4.08
C LYS A 13 -32.73 -8.92 4.32
N ALA A 14 -32.11 -9.42 5.39
CA ALA A 14 -30.70 -9.16 5.68
C ALA A 14 -29.78 -9.78 4.62
N PHE A 15 -30.11 -10.99 4.17
CA PHE A 15 -29.39 -11.68 3.10
C PHE A 15 -29.49 -10.94 1.76
N THR A 16 -30.67 -10.47 1.38
CA THR A 16 -30.84 -9.61 0.19
C THR A 16 -30.03 -8.32 0.31
N ALA A 17 -30.00 -7.69 1.49
CA ALA A 17 -29.19 -6.50 1.71
C ALA A 17 -27.68 -6.77 1.57
N LEU A 18 -27.21 -7.94 2.01
CA LEU A 18 -25.83 -8.39 1.81
C LEU A 18 -25.51 -8.57 0.32
N ALA A 19 -26.39 -9.21 -0.45
CA ALA A 19 -26.23 -9.35 -1.89
C ALA A 19 -26.16 -7.98 -2.60
N VAL A 20 -27.01 -7.02 -2.20
CA VAL A 20 -26.96 -5.65 -2.70
C VAL A 20 -25.66 -4.94 -2.33
N ALA A 21 -25.17 -5.09 -1.10
CA ALA A 21 -23.90 -4.51 -0.67
C ALA A 21 -22.73 -5.07 -1.49
N LYS A 22 -22.69 -6.39 -1.72
CA LYS A 22 -21.70 -7.03 -2.59
C LYS A 22 -21.77 -6.51 -4.03
N GLY A 23 -22.97 -6.39 -4.59
CA GLY A 23 -23.16 -5.93 -5.98
C GLY A 23 -22.75 -4.47 -6.23
N LYS A 24 -22.62 -3.65 -5.19
CA LYS A 24 -22.12 -2.27 -5.29
C LYS A 24 -20.59 -2.18 -5.37
N ILE A 25 -19.87 -3.26 -5.06
CA ILE A 25 -18.41 -3.26 -5.05
C ILE A 25 -17.93 -3.31 -6.49
N HIS A 26 -17.42 -2.17 -6.98
CA HIS A 26 -16.91 -2.07 -8.32
C HIS A 26 -15.58 -2.82 -8.46
N ALA A 27 -15.37 -3.51 -9.60
CA ALA A 27 -14.16 -4.30 -9.84
C ALA A 27 -12.87 -3.46 -9.70
N SER A 28 -12.93 -2.17 -10.04
CA SER A 28 -11.79 -1.24 -9.91
C SER A 28 -11.30 -1.04 -8.47
N LEU A 29 -12.12 -1.37 -7.46
CA LEU A 29 -11.73 -1.30 -6.05
C LEU A 29 -10.91 -2.51 -5.61
N ILE A 30 -10.94 -3.58 -6.41
CA ILE A 30 -10.32 -4.88 -6.12
C ILE A 30 -9.08 -5.10 -7.01
N THR A 31 -9.06 -4.52 -8.22
CA THR A 31 -7.92 -4.63 -9.14
C THR A 31 -6.74 -3.77 -8.70
N PRO A 32 -5.48 -4.19 -8.91
CA PRO A 32 -4.30 -3.36 -8.62
C PRO A 32 -4.37 -1.96 -9.24
N VAL A 33 -3.79 -0.95 -8.58
CA VAL A 33 -3.70 0.41 -9.12
C VAL A 33 -2.74 0.42 -10.32
N ASP A 34 -3.16 0.99 -11.45
CA ASP A 34 -2.30 1.15 -12.61
C ASP A 34 -1.21 2.20 -12.32
N ALA A 35 0.01 1.97 -12.82
CA ALA A 35 1.14 2.87 -12.65
C ALA A 35 0.84 4.28 -13.20
N SER A 36 -0.05 4.38 -14.19
CA SER A 36 -0.49 5.64 -14.79
C SER A 36 -1.34 6.49 -13.83
N ASP A 37 -2.19 5.84 -13.02
CA ASP A 37 -3.09 6.51 -12.05
C ASP A 37 -2.36 6.90 -10.76
N SER A 38 -1.21 6.27 -10.49
CA SER A 38 -0.36 6.56 -9.33
C SER A 38 0.02 8.03 -9.23
N ASN A 39 0.15 8.74 -10.35
CA ASN A 39 0.63 10.12 -10.35
C ASN A 39 -0.45 11.15 -10.00
N GLN A 40 -1.70 10.72 -9.77
CA GLN A 40 -2.81 11.61 -9.43
C GLN A 40 -3.31 11.39 -7.99
N PRO A 41 -2.82 12.16 -7.01
CA PRO A 41 -3.18 11.97 -5.60
C PRO A 41 -4.69 12.08 -5.34
N GLN A 42 -5.41 12.92 -6.10
CA GLN A 42 -6.86 13.07 -6.01
C GLN A 42 -7.62 11.78 -6.39
N ILE A 43 -7.15 11.04 -7.40
CA ILE A 43 -7.75 9.77 -7.81
C ILE A 43 -7.53 8.72 -6.72
N LEU A 44 -6.32 8.66 -6.16
CA LEU A 44 -5.99 7.73 -5.08
C LEU A 44 -6.81 8.02 -3.81
N ASP A 45 -6.98 9.29 -3.44
CA ASP A 45 -7.81 9.69 -2.30
C ASP A 45 -9.29 9.33 -2.51
N ALA A 46 -9.84 9.59 -3.70
CA ALA A 46 -11.21 9.21 -4.04
C ALA A 46 -11.40 7.69 -3.99
N ARG A 47 -10.43 6.94 -4.53
CA ARG A 47 -10.42 5.47 -4.47
C ARG A 47 -10.35 4.97 -3.03
N ARG A 48 -9.50 5.55 -2.18
CA ARG A 48 -9.41 5.22 -0.75
C ARG A 48 -10.77 5.39 -0.05
N LEU A 49 -11.43 6.53 -0.27
CA LEU A 49 -12.75 6.81 0.32
C LEU A 49 -13.79 5.80 -0.15
N ASN A 50 -13.79 5.44 -1.43
CA ASN A 50 -14.71 4.45 -1.99
C ASN A 50 -14.47 3.05 -1.40
N ILE A 51 -13.21 2.63 -1.25
CA ILE A 51 -12.88 1.35 -0.60
C ILE A 51 -13.34 1.35 0.87
N GLN A 52 -13.11 2.44 1.62
CA GLN A 52 -13.55 2.57 3.00
C GLN A 52 -15.08 2.50 3.13
N ALA A 53 -15.82 3.18 2.26
CA ALA A 53 -17.27 3.11 2.21
C ALA A 53 -17.76 1.68 1.92
N ALA A 54 -17.15 1.00 0.94
CA ALA A 54 -17.48 -0.39 0.60
C ALA A 54 -17.21 -1.35 1.77
N ILE A 55 -16.09 -1.20 2.46
CA ILE A 55 -15.76 -1.99 3.67
C ILE A 55 -16.81 -1.75 4.76
N ALA A 56 -17.19 -0.50 5.01
CA ALA A 56 -18.18 -0.16 6.04
C ALA A 56 -19.56 -0.77 5.72
N ASP A 57 -20.02 -0.62 4.48
CA ASP A 57 -21.31 -1.15 4.02
C ASP A 57 -21.34 -2.69 4.11
N LEU A 58 -20.29 -3.36 3.61
CA LEU A 58 -20.20 -4.82 3.62
C LEU A 58 -20.11 -5.37 5.04
N THR A 59 -19.30 -4.75 5.90
CA THR A 59 -19.19 -5.12 7.33
C THR A 59 -20.53 -4.98 8.04
N SER A 60 -21.26 -3.90 7.77
CA SER A 60 -22.60 -3.66 8.35
C SER A 60 -23.61 -4.73 7.90
N ALA A 61 -23.58 -5.10 6.62
CA ALA A 61 -24.45 -6.13 6.07
C ALA A 61 -24.14 -7.52 6.67
N ILE A 62 -22.88 -7.93 6.73
CA ILE A 62 -22.44 -9.20 7.35
C ILE A 62 -22.91 -9.26 8.80
N ARG A 63 -22.64 -8.20 9.59
CA ARG A 63 -23.07 -8.12 11.00
C ARG A 63 -24.59 -8.26 11.13
N THR A 64 -25.34 -7.64 10.22
CA THR A 64 -26.81 -7.71 10.23
C THR A 64 -27.30 -9.13 9.97
N VAL A 65 -26.74 -9.85 9.00
CA VAL A 65 -27.07 -11.25 8.72
C VAL A 65 -26.77 -12.14 9.93
N GLN A 66 -25.57 -12.03 10.51
CA GLN A 66 -25.17 -12.79 11.69
C GLN A 66 -26.10 -12.51 12.89
N LYS A 67 -26.45 -11.23 13.12
CA LYS A 67 -27.39 -10.86 14.18
C LYS A 67 -28.78 -11.46 13.97
N ARG A 68 -29.31 -11.42 12.73
CA ARG A 68 -30.63 -12.00 12.43
C ARG A 68 -30.64 -13.51 12.57
N ARG A 69 -29.57 -14.18 12.15
CA ARG A 69 -29.39 -15.62 12.37
C ARG A 69 -29.36 -15.97 13.86
N GLN A 70 -28.62 -15.22 14.66
CA GLN A 70 -28.58 -15.46 16.11
C GLN A 70 -29.95 -15.28 16.76
N VAL A 71 -30.71 -14.25 16.36
CA VAL A 71 -32.08 -14.05 16.84
C VAL A 71 -33.00 -15.20 16.42
N PHE A 72 -32.84 -15.74 15.22
CA PHE A 72 -33.57 -16.93 14.76
C PHE A 72 -33.28 -18.12 15.69
N LEU A 73 -32.02 -18.47 15.89
CA LEU A 73 -31.60 -19.56 16.78
C LEU A 73 -32.17 -19.40 18.20
N SER A 74 -32.02 -18.22 18.80
CA SER A 74 -32.56 -17.96 20.14
C SER A 74 -34.10 -18.01 20.20
N THR A 75 -34.79 -17.79 19.08
CA THR A 75 -36.25 -17.93 18.99
C THR A 75 -36.66 -19.40 18.92
N VAL A 76 -35.92 -20.22 18.17
CA VAL A 76 -36.12 -21.68 18.11
C VAL A 76 -35.88 -22.32 19.48
N GLU A 77 -34.79 -21.94 20.14
CA GLU A 77 -34.44 -22.43 21.49
C GLU A 77 -35.49 -22.06 22.55
N ALA A 78 -36.16 -20.91 22.39
CA ALA A 78 -37.19 -20.44 23.30
C ALA A 78 -38.61 -20.90 22.91
N SER A 79 -38.76 -21.68 21.85
CA SER A 79 -40.07 -22.12 21.36
C SER A 79 -40.66 -23.25 22.20
N ALA A 80 -41.99 -23.29 22.26
CA ALA A 80 -42.73 -24.40 22.87
C ALA A 80 -42.73 -25.66 21.99
N ASP A 81 -42.55 -25.51 20.68
CA ASP A 81 -42.44 -26.61 19.70
C ASP A 81 -41.05 -26.58 19.04
N GLN A 82 -40.03 -26.81 19.87
CA GLN A 82 -38.63 -26.67 19.46
C GLN A 82 -38.26 -27.60 18.30
N GLU A 83 -38.84 -28.80 18.20
CA GLU A 83 -38.50 -29.74 17.14
C GLU A 83 -39.03 -29.31 15.78
N ALA A 84 -40.30 -28.87 15.70
CA ALA A 84 -40.86 -28.34 14.46
C ALA A 84 -40.15 -27.06 14.02
N ASP A 85 -39.89 -26.14 14.96
CA ASP A 85 -39.25 -24.87 14.67
C ASP A 85 -37.77 -25.01 14.29
N ASN A 86 -37.06 -25.99 14.88
CA ASN A 86 -35.71 -26.32 14.49
C ASN A 86 -35.67 -26.95 13.08
N ALA A 87 -36.62 -27.83 12.76
CA ALA A 87 -36.74 -28.38 11.41
C ALA A 87 -37.02 -27.26 10.36
N ALA A 88 -37.84 -26.28 10.70
CA ALA A 88 -38.08 -25.12 9.85
C ALA A 88 -36.82 -24.26 9.64
N TYR A 89 -36.05 -24.01 10.70
CA TYR A 89 -34.77 -23.30 10.63
C TYR A 89 -33.75 -24.05 9.75
N GLU A 90 -33.57 -25.35 9.97
CA GLU A 90 -32.64 -26.16 9.19
C GLU A 90 -33.04 -26.23 7.71
N ASN A 91 -34.33 -26.40 7.42
CA ASN A 91 -34.83 -26.36 6.04
C ASN A 91 -34.51 -25.02 5.36
N TYR A 92 -34.77 -23.91 6.06
CA TYR A 92 -34.43 -22.58 5.54
C TYR A 92 -32.92 -22.42 5.27
N MET A 93 -32.07 -22.87 6.19
CA MET A 93 -30.61 -22.78 6.06
C MET A 93 -30.04 -23.70 4.96
N GLN A 94 -30.76 -24.78 4.63
CA GLN A 94 -30.41 -25.65 3.51
C GLN A 94 -30.85 -25.05 2.17
N GLU A 95 -32.03 -24.42 2.11
CA GLU A 95 -32.54 -23.77 0.90
C GLU A 95 -31.81 -22.46 0.58
N THR A 96 -31.37 -21.74 1.60
CA THR A 96 -30.68 -20.45 1.46
C THR A 96 -29.21 -20.58 1.86
N PRO A 97 -28.24 -20.38 0.94
CA PRO A 97 -26.81 -20.51 1.23
C PRO A 97 -26.25 -19.31 2.01
N VAL A 98 -26.82 -19.04 3.18
CA VAL A 98 -26.48 -17.88 4.03
C VAL A 98 -25.02 -17.96 4.49
N ASN A 99 -24.55 -19.14 4.86
CA ASN A 99 -23.18 -19.34 5.34
C ASN A 99 -22.17 -19.07 4.22
N ASP A 100 -22.38 -19.66 3.04
CA ASP A 100 -21.48 -19.48 1.90
C ASP A 100 -21.40 -18.01 1.48
N ALA A 101 -22.53 -17.31 1.47
CA ALA A 101 -22.56 -15.89 1.13
C ALA A 101 -21.84 -15.01 2.16
N VAL A 102 -21.89 -15.37 3.45
CA VAL A 102 -21.11 -14.67 4.50
C VAL A 102 -19.63 -14.92 4.31
N VAL A 103 -19.20 -16.16 4.08
CA VAL A 103 -17.80 -16.51 3.83
C VAL A 103 -17.26 -15.78 2.59
N GLU A 104 -18.03 -15.76 1.51
CA GLU A 104 -17.66 -15.04 0.30
C GLU A 104 -17.56 -13.53 0.54
N ALA A 105 -18.48 -12.95 1.31
CA ALA A 105 -18.44 -11.53 1.69
C ALA A 105 -17.21 -11.21 2.55
N GLU A 106 -16.85 -12.07 3.50
CA GLU A 106 -15.64 -11.94 4.32
C GLU A 106 -14.37 -12.04 3.46
N SER A 107 -14.36 -12.91 2.45
CA SER A 107 -13.27 -12.98 1.47
C SER A 107 -13.10 -11.67 0.70
N ILE A 108 -14.20 -11.10 0.19
CA ILE A 108 -14.17 -9.79 -0.49
C ILE A 108 -13.70 -8.69 0.46
N LEU A 109 -14.14 -8.71 1.72
CA LEU A 109 -13.69 -7.76 2.75
C LEU A 109 -12.18 -7.84 2.96
N SER A 110 -11.61 -9.06 3.00
CA SER A 110 -10.16 -9.26 3.08
C SER A 110 -9.44 -8.63 1.88
N THR A 111 -9.94 -8.85 0.66
CA THR A 111 -9.37 -8.25 -0.55
C THR A 111 -9.48 -6.73 -0.57
N LEU A 112 -10.60 -6.16 -0.10
CA LEU A 112 -10.77 -4.71 0.00
C LEU A 112 -9.82 -4.08 1.01
N ASN A 113 -9.59 -4.71 2.17
CA ASN A 113 -8.60 -4.23 3.13
C ASN A 113 -7.19 -4.28 2.55
N HIS A 114 -6.84 -5.35 1.84
CA HIS A 114 -5.55 -5.41 1.16
C HIS A 114 -5.39 -4.29 0.13
N SER A 115 -6.40 -4.04 -0.71
CA SER A 115 -6.35 -2.94 -1.67
C SER A 115 -6.30 -1.57 -0.98
N LEU A 116 -6.97 -1.40 0.17
CA LEU A 116 -6.88 -0.19 0.98
C LEU A 116 -5.45 0.08 1.43
N ASP A 117 -4.76 -0.95 1.93
CA ASP A 117 -3.36 -0.85 2.37
C ASP A 117 -2.43 -0.48 1.20
N GLU A 118 -2.62 -1.10 0.04
CA GLU A 118 -1.86 -0.77 -1.18
C GLU A 118 -2.07 0.68 -1.62
N VAL A 119 -3.32 1.15 -1.64
CA VAL A 119 -3.65 2.54 -2.01
C VAL A 119 -3.06 3.52 -1.00
N GLN A 120 -3.13 3.23 0.30
CA GLN A 120 -2.50 4.07 1.33
C GLN A 120 -0.98 4.15 1.16
N LEU A 121 -0.33 3.02 0.89
CA LEU A 121 1.11 2.99 0.62
C LEU A 121 1.46 3.83 -0.61
N LEU A 122 0.64 3.76 -1.65
CA LEU A 122 0.85 4.50 -2.89
C LEU A 122 0.70 6.01 -2.68
N ILE A 123 -0.34 6.43 -1.95
CA ILE A 123 -0.55 7.83 -1.57
C ILE A 123 0.70 8.37 -0.87
N GLU A 124 1.28 7.62 0.07
CA GLU A 124 2.49 8.05 0.76
C GLU A 124 3.73 8.11 -0.16
N ARG A 125 3.90 7.14 -1.06
CA ARG A 125 4.98 7.19 -2.06
C ARG A 125 4.89 8.44 -2.92
N CYS A 126 3.69 8.79 -3.38
CA CYS A 126 3.46 9.99 -4.18
C CYS A 126 3.74 11.28 -3.39
N ARG A 127 3.36 11.31 -2.12
CA ARG A 127 3.66 12.45 -1.23
C ARG A 127 5.17 12.63 -1.03
N LEU A 128 5.92 11.55 -0.84
CA LEU A 128 7.38 11.58 -0.69
C LEU A 128 8.09 12.00 -1.99
N ALA A 129 7.63 11.52 -3.14
CA ALA A 129 8.18 11.91 -4.44
C ALA A 129 8.05 13.41 -4.70
N GLN A 130 6.87 13.99 -4.43
CA GLN A 130 6.63 15.43 -4.55
C GLN A 130 7.54 16.26 -3.62
N LEU A 131 7.78 15.78 -2.39
CA LEU A 131 8.68 16.45 -1.45
C LEU A 131 10.14 16.43 -1.95
N SER A 132 10.56 15.32 -2.55
CA SER A 132 11.90 15.17 -3.14
C SER A 132 12.12 16.13 -4.31
N GLU A 133 11.14 16.28 -5.20
CA GLU A 133 11.20 17.20 -6.35
C GLU A 133 11.29 18.67 -5.92
N MET A 134 10.56 19.07 -4.86
CA MET A 134 10.60 20.42 -4.28
C MET A 134 12.01 20.81 -3.79
N THR A 135 12.74 19.86 -3.19
CA THR A 135 14.12 20.08 -2.73
C THR A 135 15.14 20.18 -3.87
N HIS A 136 14.91 19.53 -5.01
CA HIS A 136 15.83 19.60 -6.16
C HIS A 136 15.61 20.84 -7.02
N SER A 137 14.38 21.36 -7.13
CA SER A 137 14.10 22.56 -7.92
C SER A 137 14.64 23.84 -7.27
N SER A 138 14.75 23.88 -5.94
CA SER A 138 15.21 25.06 -5.19
C SER A 138 16.75 25.30 -5.24
N ASN A 139 17.53 24.33 -5.74
CA ASN A 139 19.00 24.43 -5.80
C ASN A 139 19.55 24.76 -7.20
N ALA A 140 18.70 24.92 -8.22
CA ALA A 140 19.14 25.26 -9.57
C ALA A 140 19.13 26.78 -9.87
N GLY A 141 18.90 27.61 -8.85
CA GLY A 141 18.63 29.05 -9.01
C GLY A 141 19.65 30.01 -8.40
N THR A 142 20.94 29.66 -8.29
CA THR A 142 21.94 30.62 -7.73
C THR A 142 23.35 30.49 -8.34
N GLU A 143 23.47 30.31 -9.66
CA GLU A 143 24.76 30.50 -10.34
C GLU A 143 24.60 31.36 -11.60
N ALA A 144 23.96 32.52 -11.44
CA ALA A 144 24.08 33.64 -12.37
C ALA A 144 24.68 34.82 -11.61
N SER A 145 26.02 34.86 -11.50
CA SER A 145 26.87 36.06 -11.41
C SER A 145 28.23 35.71 -10.80
N ALA A 146 29.22 35.42 -11.64
CA ALA A 146 30.63 35.66 -11.33
C ALA A 146 31.48 35.54 -12.62
N SER A 147 31.23 36.40 -13.61
CA SER A 147 32.25 36.68 -14.63
C SER A 147 33.02 37.91 -14.19
N LEU A 148 34.23 37.65 -13.69
CA LEU A 148 35.22 38.63 -13.26
C LEU A 148 35.69 39.49 -14.43
N GLU A 149 35.61 40.81 -14.27
CA GLU A 149 36.49 41.76 -14.94
C GLU A 149 37.91 41.63 -14.36
N THR A 150 38.95 41.79 -15.20
CA THR A 150 39.97 42.87 -15.10
C THR A 150 41.31 42.45 -15.77
N THR A 151 41.60 43.12 -16.91
CA THR A 151 42.89 43.57 -17.49
C THR A 151 44.05 42.60 -17.76
N ALA A 152 44.53 42.58 -19.02
CA ALA A 152 45.85 43.10 -19.39
C ALA A 152 45.99 43.24 -20.92
N SER A 153 46.49 44.40 -21.35
CA SER A 153 46.78 44.81 -22.74
C SER A 153 47.97 44.06 -23.34
N HIS A 154 48.01 43.91 -24.68
CA HIS A 154 49.08 44.44 -25.57
C HIS A 154 49.09 43.77 -26.97
N THR A 155 48.63 44.55 -27.95
CA THR A 155 49.13 44.84 -29.31
C THR A 155 50.09 43.88 -30.04
N SER A 156 49.68 43.36 -31.21
CA SER A 156 50.42 43.51 -32.49
C SER A 156 49.64 42.97 -33.71
N GLN A 157 50.03 43.51 -34.87
CA GLN A 157 49.27 43.70 -36.11
C GLN A 157 49.26 42.51 -37.09
N GLN A 158 48.16 42.44 -37.85
CA GLN A 158 48.01 42.15 -39.30
C GLN A 158 48.67 40.90 -39.93
N GLN A 159 47.86 40.02 -40.53
CA GLN A 159 47.70 39.91 -42.00
C GLN A 159 46.64 38.86 -42.40
N ILE A 160 45.93 39.17 -43.48
CA ILE A 160 44.85 38.43 -44.14
C ILE A 160 45.48 37.45 -45.15
N LEU A 161 44.89 36.25 -45.37
CA LEU A 161 44.60 35.64 -46.70
C LEU A 161 44.09 34.18 -46.63
N THR A 162 42.90 33.98 -47.23
CA THR A 162 42.41 32.86 -48.07
C THR A 162 42.47 31.37 -47.63
N ALA A 163 41.28 30.75 -47.57
CA ALA A 163 41.00 29.33 -47.89
C ALA A 163 41.19 29.08 -49.42
N PRO A 164 41.27 27.85 -49.99
CA PRO A 164 40.38 26.71 -49.69
C PRO A 164 40.88 25.24 -49.96
N GLN A 165 40.02 24.27 -49.58
CA GLN A 165 39.84 22.88 -50.09
C GLN A 165 40.73 21.68 -49.61
N SER A 166 40.00 20.58 -49.32
CA SER A 166 40.32 19.17 -48.91
C SER A 166 41.03 18.34 -50.03
N PRO A 167 41.19 16.97 -50.00
CA PRO A 167 40.74 15.89 -49.08
C PRO A 167 41.75 14.71 -48.86
N LEU A 168 41.26 13.54 -48.37
CA LEU A 168 41.90 12.20 -48.21
C LEU A 168 42.71 11.97 -46.92
N GLN A 169 42.87 10.76 -46.36
CA GLN A 169 42.11 9.50 -46.21
C GLN A 169 43.06 8.60 -45.38
N ALA A 170 42.49 7.70 -44.57
CA ALA A 170 43.12 6.50 -43.99
C ALA A 170 44.28 6.69 -42.97
N GLN A 171 44.13 6.13 -41.76
CA GLN A 171 44.69 4.81 -41.48
C GLN A 171 44.23 4.26 -40.12
N LEU A 172 43.74 3.02 -40.21
CA LEU A 172 43.52 2.09 -39.11
C LEU A 172 44.85 1.78 -38.40
N SER A 173 44.82 1.73 -37.07
CA SER A 173 45.70 0.82 -36.31
C SER A 173 44.92 0.24 -35.14
N LEU A 174 44.51 -1.00 -35.35
CA LEU A 174 44.09 -1.96 -34.33
C LEU A 174 45.27 -2.22 -33.38
N ASN A 175 45.04 -2.16 -32.07
CA ASN A 175 45.80 -2.97 -31.13
C ASN A 175 44.82 -3.69 -30.21
N SER A 176 44.62 -4.97 -30.53
CA SER A 176 43.98 -5.97 -29.68
C SER A 176 44.98 -6.45 -28.63
N THR A 177 44.55 -6.54 -27.38
CA THR A 177 45.12 -7.54 -26.46
C THR A 177 43.97 -8.15 -25.65
N ILE A 178 43.83 -9.46 -25.82
CA ILE A 178 42.75 -10.31 -25.31
C ILE A 178 43.18 -10.87 -23.95
N SER A 179 42.27 -10.87 -22.97
CA SER A 179 42.08 -11.87 -21.88
C SER A 179 40.99 -11.32 -20.94
N ALA A 180 40.03 -12.05 -20.38
CA ALA A 180 39.64 -13.45 -20.41
C ALA A 180 38.15 -13.52 -19.97
N ALA A 181 37.49 -14.65 -20.25
CA ALA A 181 36.08 -14.90 -20.01
C ALA A 181 35.62 -14.72 -18.55
N THR A 182 34.44 -14.14 -18.32
CA THR A 182 33.60 -14.47 -17.16
C THR A 182 32.13 -14.27 -17.50
N ALA A 183 31.34 -15.28 -17.13
CA ALA A 183 29.92 -15.41 -17.39
C ALA A 183 29.07 -14.29 -16.77
N ILE A 184 27.98 -13.95 -17.46
CA ILE A 184 26.90 -13.08 -16.98
C ILE A 184 26.15 -13.80 -15.84
N PRO A 185 26.06 -13.24 -14.62
CA PRO A 185 25.10 -13.70 -13.64
C PRO A 185 23.77 -12.93 -13.80
N PRO A 186 22.62 -13.57 -13.55
CA PRO A 186 21.32 -12.90 -13.48
C PRO A 186 21.24 -11.97 -12.25
N PRO A 187 20.35 -10.96 -12.24
CA PRO A 187 20.27 -9.99 -11.15
C PRO A 187 19.80 -10.69 -9.87
N GLN A 188 20.70 -10.80 -8.89
CA GLN A 188 20.33 -11.24 -7.56
C GLN A 188 19.75 -10.07 -6.76
N LEU A 189 18.50 -10.21 -6.34
CA LEU A 189 17.87 -9.42 -5.29
C LEU A 189 18.57 -9.75 -3.95
N PRO A 190 19.20 -8.78 -3.26
CA PRO A 190 19.58 -9.00 -1.88
C PRO A 190 18.34 -8.77 -1.00
N TYR A 191 17.56 -9.82 -0.77
CA TYR A 191 16.72 -9.90 0.41
C TYR A 191 17.53 -10.40 1.60
N CYS A 192 17.18 -9.89 2.77
CA CYS A 192 17.73 -10.18 4.10
C CYS A 192 18.93 -9.32 4.51
N THR A 193 18.71 -8.02 4.64
CA THR A 193 19.39 -7.28 5.71
C THR A 193 18.70 -7.62 7.02
N THR A 194 19.32 -8.52 7.80
CA THR A 194 19.15 -8.54 9.25
C THR A 194 19.48 -7.13 9.74
N ILE A 195 18.46 -6.34 10.08
CA ILE A 195 18.62 -5.01 10.65
C ILE A 195 19.28 -5.21 12.01
N GLN A 196 20.61 -5.19 12.05
CA GLN A 196 21.31 -5.00 13.31
C GLN A 196 21.09 -3.55 13.71
N LEU A 197 20.23 -3.34 14.71
CA LEU A 197 20.21 -2.13 15.53
C LEU A 197 21.52 -2.08 16.36
N SER A 198 22.68 -2.00 15.71
CA SER A 198 24.00 -2.17 16.32
C SER A 198 24.36 -1.10 17.35
N LYS A 199 23.51 -0.09 17.58
CA LYS A 199 23.77 0.99 18.54
C LYS A 199 22.70 1.19 19.62
N TYR A 200 21.53 0.56 19.53
CA TYR A 200 20.50 0.69 20.57
C TYR A 200 19.92 -0.68 20.89
N LYS A 201 20.46 -1.31 21.94
CA LYS A 201 19.89 -2.53 22.54
C LYS A 201 18.54 -2.17 23.18
N LEU A 202 17.48 -2.09 22.38
CA LEU A 202 16.13 -2.10 22.90
C LEU A 202 15.92 -3.43 23.61
N LYS A 203 15.58 -3.37 24.90
CA LYS A 203 15.20 -4.57 25.65
C LYS A 203 13.94 -5.13 24.99
N PRO A 204 13.89 -6.42 24.63
CA PRO A 204 12.66 -7.06 24.16
C PRO A 204 11.53 -6.84 25.17
N PHE A 205 10.30 -6.73 24.68
CA PHE A 205 9.13 -6.67 25.55
C PHE A 205 8.87 -8.05 26.13
N ASP A 206 8.80 -8.16 27.45
CA ASP A 206 8.68 -9.44 28.18
C ASP A 206 7.20 -9.83 28.43
N ASP A 207 6.26 -9.36 27.60
CA ASP A 207 4.78 -9.52 27.74
C ASP A 207 4.18 -9.00 29.07
N ASP A 208 4.97 -8.32 29.91
CA ASP A 208 4.49 -7.69 31.13
C ASP A 208 3.83 -6.32 30.83
N ILE A 209 2.50 -6.30 30.89
CA ILE A 209 1.66 -5.12 30.67
C ILE A 209 2.06 -3.94 31.57
N THR A 210 2.57 -4.19 32.78
CA THR A 210 2.98 -3.12 33.69
C THR A 210 4.23 -2.37 33.21
N GLN A 211 5.01 -3.00 32.33
CA GLN A 211 6.21 -2.43 31.73
C GLN A 211 5.97 -1.87 30.32
N PHE A 212 4.77 -2.05 29.76
CA PHE A 212 4.43 -1.62 28.39
C PHE A 212 4.68 -0.13 28.18
N GLN A 213 4.27 0.72 29.13
CA GLN A 213 4.49 2.18 29.03
C GLN A 213 5.98 2.55 29.00
N ARG A 214 6.81 1.84 29.75
CA ARG A 214 8.27 2.06 29.76
C ARG A 214 8.92 1.58 28.47
N PHE A 215 8.49 0.42 27.98
CA PHE A 215 8.92 -0.10 26.68
C PHE A 215 8.52 0.85 25.54
N TRP A 216 7.26 1.28 25.49
CA TRP A 216 6.75 2.16 24.45
C TRP A 216 7.46 3.52 24.45
N GLY A 217 7.71 4.10 25.62
CA GLY A 217 8.48 5.34 25.74
C GLY A 217 9.92 5.20 25.21
N ALA A 218 10.60 4.09 25.52
CA ALA A 218 11.94 3.81 25.03
C ALA A 218 11.96 3.53 23.51
N PHE A 219 10.97 2.78 23.01
CA PHE A 219 10.81 2.47 21.60
C PHE A 219 10.53 3.73 20.77
N GLN A 220 9.61 4.59 21.23
CA GLN A 220 9.29 5.84 20.56
C GLN A 220 10.52 6.76 20.49
N LEU A 221 11.33 6.83 21.55
CA LEU A 221 12.54 7.65 21.55
C LEU A 221 13.62 7.09 20.60
N ALA A 222 13.84 5.78 20.63
CA ALA A 222 14.90 5.13 19.88
C ALA A 222 14.58 4.96 18.38
N VAL A 223 13.31 4.77 18.04
CA VAL A 223 12.84 4.47 16.67
C VAL A 223 12.11 5.67 16.07
N HIS A 224 11.00 6.12 16.66
CA HIS A 224 10.16 7.17 16.06
C HIS A 224 10.83 8.55 16.05
N ASN A 225 11.42 8.96 17.18
CA ASN A 225 12.00 10.29 17.34
C ASN A 225 13.45 10.39 16.84
N ASN A 226 14.06 9.28 16.43
CA ASN A 226 15.43 9.28 15.94
C ASN A 226 15.47 9.79 14.48
N PRO A 227 16.16 10.92 14.21
CA PRO A 227 16.26 11.47 12.85
C PRO A 227 17.23 10.66 11.97
N ASN A 228 18.09 9.82 12.56
CA ASN A 228 19.07 9.02 11.82
C ASN A 228 18.49 7.72 11.25
N ILE A 229 17.26 7.37 11.62
CA ILE A 229 16.56 6.19 11.08
C ILE A 229 15.64 6.67 9.96
N PRO A 230 15.83 6.22 8.71
CA PRO A 230 14.93 6.53 7.62
C PRO A 230 13.49 6.05 7.91
N PRO A 231 12.45 6.77 7.44
CA PRO A 231 11.05 6.38 7.68
C PRO A 231 10.72 4.95 7.24
N LEU A 232 11.34 4.47 6.16
CA LEU A 232 11.18 3.11 5.66
C LEU A 232 11.69 2.05 6.66
N GLU A 233 12.81 2.31 7.33
CA GLU A 233 13.36 1.40 8.33
C GLU A 233 12.52 1.39 9.61
N LYS A 234 11.95 2.55 10.00
CA LYS A 234 11.00 2.62 11.13
C LYS A 234 9.80 1.71 10.89
N TYR A 235 9.27 1.68 9.67
CA TYR A 235 8.16 0.81 9.29
C TYR A 235 8.51 -0.68 9.47
N TYR A 236 9.69 -1.09 9.03
CA TYR A 236 10.14 -2.47 9.22
C TYR A 236 10.37 -2.82 10.70
N ILE A 237 10.92 -1.91 11.49
CA ILE A 237 11.13 -2.12 12.93
C ILE A 237 9.79 -2.25 13.67
N CYS A 238 8.78 -1.45 13.31
CA CYS A 238 7.43 -1.53 13.89
C CYS A 238 6.67 -2.81 13.51
N LYS A 239 7.12 -3.54 12.48
CA LYS A 239 6.51 -4.81 12.07
C LYS A 239 7.08 -6.02 12.80
N VAL A 240 8.28 -5.86 13.38
CA VAL A 240 9.05 -6.95 14.03
C VAL A 240 8.81 -7.00 15.54
N TYR A 241 8.43 -5.88 16.15
CA TYR A 241 8.07 -5.74 17.57
C TYR A 241 6.57 -5.60 17.72
#